data_AF-A0A9X0WEF9-F1
#
_entry.id   AF-A0A9X0WEF9-F1
#
_cell.length_a   1.000
_cell.length_b   1.000
_cell.length_c   1.000
_cell.angle_alpha   90.00
_cell.angle_beta   90.00
_cell.angle_gamma   90.00
#
_symmetry.space_group_name_H-M   'P 1'
#
loop_
_entity.id
_entity.type
_entity.pdbx_description
1 polymer ?
#
loop_
_entity_poly.entity_id
_entity_poly.type
_entity_poly.pdbx_seq_one_letter_code
_entity_poly.pdbx_strand_id
1 'polypeptide(L)'
;MIRINAFLHRRILRDLIVRWMLDRLEPTDTLSLMRLVLFNSVYVARYLPTLGQELLGQLHACCPSRGYSFDKGDLKDRLIAYRPAKLRGTTPAAVRARALIDAYRAQPGRFFRETPFRGTLYYAMLQGQDTYVGSSRIKRIRRLAEKSARKVVAWLHDTSPLPRALQEESLARGDANAAHPPSACLEHIEAELLCWLRTTPQDQWPDDIEINDLAGLKVIIEPDEETRLLEVLAALGCVLREREPHSGAYNALNLVVEHRPDKGRILAQPLPSKVLMLFREQGIPPEAVRRAFESFVHSGEDVVQVEIICSDYAQALEGEIGRCMHEDRIIRQRHHPHHSGQLALNVEFLLELLFTLPVIPRAHLEQLPIRLWNRYLPDYFDEVKRGLFHLPSIELELE
;
A
#
# COMPACT_ATOMS: atom_id res chain seq x y z
N MET A 1 -4.25 -13.06 -10.59
CA MET A 1 -3.53 -13.02 -9.30
C MET A 1 -3.41 -11.56 -8.89
N ILE A 2 -2.50 -11.19 -7.97
CA ILE A 2 -2.28 -9.81 -7.51
C ILE A 2 -2.07 -8.87 -8.69
N ARG A 3 -2.96 -7.88 -8.82
CA ARG A 3 -2.90 -6.83 -9.83
C ARG A 3 -2.82 -5.47 -9.14
N ILE A 4 -1.71 -4.77 -9.34
CA ILE A 4 -1.49 -3.44 -8.75
C ILE A 4 -1.94 -2.37 -9.74
N ASN A 5 -3.10 -1.77 -9.47
CA ASN A 5 -3.76 -0.94 -10.47
C ASN A 5 -3.19 0.48 -10.61
N ALA A 6 -2.32 0.89 -9.68
CA ALA A 6 -1.54 2.13 -9.80
C ALA A 6 -0.32 2.00 -10.73
N PHE A 7 0.03 0.78 -11.16
CA PHE A 7 1.22 0.51 -11.97
C PHE A 7 0.90 0.35 -13.45
N LEU A 8 1.94 0.53 -14.26
CA LEU A 8 2.05 0.06 -15.64
C LEU A 8 2.57 -1.38 -15.67
N HIS A 9 2.34 -2.06 -16.79
CA HIS A 9 2.72 -3.44 -17.07
C HIS A 9 2.20 -4.41 -16.01
N ARG A 10 0.93 -4.22 -15.60
CA ARG A 10 0.35 -4.91 -14.44
C ARG A 10 0.29 -6.41 -14.65
N ARG A 11 0.02 -6.83 -15.89
CA ARG A 11 0.00 -8.24 -16.29
C ARG A 11 1.37 -8.89 -16.15
N ILE A 12 2.43 -8.21 -16.59
CA ILE A 12 3.81 -8.72 -16.50
C ILE A 12 4.21 -8.91 -15.03
N LEU A 13 3.93 -7.92 -14.18
CA LEU A 13 4.22 -8.02 -12.75
C LEU A 13 3.41 -9.15 -12.09
N ARG A 14 2.12 -9.27 -12.41
CA ARG A 14 1.25 -10.35 -11.93
C ARG A 14 1.82 -11.72 -12.30
N ASP A 15 2.22 -11.90 -13.56
CA ASP A 15 2.73 -13.18 -14.05
C ASP A 15 4.07 -13.54 -13.37
N LEU A 16 4.93 -12.55 -13.11
CA LEU A 16 6.16 -12.73 -12.31
C LEU A 16 5.84 -13.15 -10.86
N ILE A 17 4.89 -12.48 -10.20
CA ILE A 17 4.45 -12.84 -8.84
C ILE A 17 3.96 -14.30 -8.81
N VAL A 18 3.13 -14.70 -9.78
CA VAL A 18 2.62 -16.08 -9.86
C VAL A 18 3.75 -17.09 -9.99
N ARG A 19 4.71 -16.84 -10.90
CA ARG A 19 5.86 -17.74 -11.09
C ARG A 19 6.66 -17.91 -9.81
N TRP A 20 6.92 -16.83 -9.09
CA TRP A 20 7.64 -16.89 -7.81
C TRP A 20 6.87 -17.60 -6.70
N MET A 21 5.55 -17.40 -6.64
CA MET A 21 4.69 -18.15 -5.71
C MET A 21 4.73 -19.67 -5.98
N LEU A 22 5.00 -20.06 -7.23
CA LEU A 22 5.16 -21.45 -7.67
C LEU A 22 6.62 -21.95 -7.66
N ASP A 23 7.54 -21.21 -7.03
CA ASP A 23 9.00 -21.51 -6.99
C ASP A 23 9.64 -21.65 -8.38
N ARG A 24 9.17 -20.84 -9.34
CA ARG A 24 9.71 -20.78 -10.70
C ARG A 24 10.49 -19.48 -10.88
N LEU A 25 11.76 -19.51 -10.54
CA LEU A 25 12.70 -18.42 -10.79
C LEU A 25 13.27 -18.53 -12.22
N GLU A 26 13.21 -17.45 -12.99
CA GLU A 26 13.88 -17.35 -14.28
C GLU A 26 15.09 -16.39 -14.23
N PRO A 27 16.13 -16.62 -15.05
CA PRO A 27 17.34 -15.79 -15.06
C PRO A 27 17.09 -14.29 -15.30
N THR A 28 16.01 -13.94 -16.00
CA THR A 28 15.66 -12.57 -16.34
C THR A 28 14.81 -11.86 -15.29
N ASP A 29 14.40 -12.55 -14.22
CA ASP A 29 13.43 -12.03 -13.26
C ASP A 29 13.97 -10.84 -12.49
N THR A 30 15.19 -10.90 -11.98
CA THR A 30 15.81 -9.80 -11.23
C THR A 30 15.80 -8.50 -12.03
N LEU A 31 16.23 -8.55 -13.30
CA LEU A 31 16.27 -7.37 -14.16
C LEU A 31 14.87 -6.88 -14.53
N SER A 32 13.94 -7.80 -14.82
CA SER A 32 12.55 -7.47 -15.14
C SER A 32 11.86 -6.80 -13.96
N LEU A 33 12.04 -7.36 -12.76
CA LEU A 33 11.53 -6.82 -11.51
C LEU A 33 12.14 -5.46 -11.19
N MET A 34 13.45 -5.29 -11.44
CA MET A 34 14.10 -3.99 -11.27
C MET A 34 13.46 -2.92 -12.14
N ARG A 35 13.19 -3.21 -13.41
CA ARG A 35 12.47 -2.30 -14.31
C ARG A 35 11.04 -2.06 -13.82
N LEU A 36 10.27 -3.12 -13.59
CA LEU A 36 8.87 -3.04 -13.17
C LEU A 36 8.69 -2.21 -11.90
N VAL A 37 9.52 -2.41 -10.88
CA VAL A 37 9.37 -1.73 -9.59
C VAL A 37 9.94 -0.32 -9.62
N LEU A 38 11.17 -0.12 -10.12
CA LEU A 38 11.79 1.21 -10.09
C LEU A 38 11.11 2.18 -11.05
N PHE A 39 10.78 1.75 -12.26
CA PHE A 39 10.11 2.61 -13.23
C PHE A 39 8.68 2.95 -12.80
N ASN A 40 7.93 1.98 -12.29
CA ASN A 40 6.61 2.28 -11.72
C ASN A 40 6.69 3.19 -10.49
N SER A 41 7.70 3.03 -9.63
CA SER A 41 7.89 3.92 -8.48
C SER A 41 8.12 5.37 -8.93
N VAL A 42 8.92 5.58 -9.98
CA VAL A 42 9.11 6.91 -10.60
C VAL A 42 7.82 7.41 -11.24
N TYR A 43 7.11 6.55 -11.98
CA TYR A 43 5.85 6.89 -12.65
C TYR A 43 4.81 7.40 -11.64
N VAL A 44 4.54 6.61 -10.58
CA VAL A 44 3.59 6.98 -9.51
C VAL A 44 4.02 8.24 -8.77
N ALA A 45 5.30 8.38 -8.45
CA ALA A 45 5.82 9.56 -7.78
C ALA A 45 5.68 10.85 -8.59
N ARG A 46 5.52 10.77 -9.92
CA ARG A 46 5.35 11.93 -10.80
C ARG A 46 3.88 12.27 -11.04
N TYR A 47 3.04 11.29 -11.33
CA TYR A 47 1.64 11.57 -11.63
C TYR A 47 0.82 11.89 -10.38
N LEU A 48 1.05 11.18 -9.28
CA LEU A 48 0.17 11.27 -8.11
C LEU A 48 0.18 12.68 -7.48
N PRO A 49 1.34 13.34 -7.28
CA PRO A 49 1.33 14.70 -6.75
C PRO A 49 0.75 15.73 -7.72
N THR A 50 0.86 15.46 -9.02
CA THR A 50 0.30 16.31 -10.08
C THR A 50 -1.22 16.26 -10.05
N LEU A 51 -1.79 15.05 -10.06
CA LEU A 51 -3.23 14.82 -9.91
C LEU A 51 -3.77 15.47 -8.62
N GLY A 52 -3.07 15.26 -7.50
CA GLY A 52 -3.46 15.86 -6.22
C GLY A 52 -3.49 17.39 -6.25
N GLN A 53 -2.49 18.02 -6.87
CA GLN A 53 -2.42 19.47 -6.99
C GLN A 53 -3.50 20.05 -7.90
N GLU A 54 -3.80 19.38 -9.02
CA GLU A 54 -4.84 19.79 -9.97
C GLU A 54 -6.24 19.61 -9.38
N LEU A 55 -6.51 18.45 -8.77
CA LEU A 55 -7.77 18.15 -8.08
C LEU A 55 -8.08 19.18 -6.99
N LEU A 56 -7.14 19.37 -6.06
CA LEU A 56 -7.34 20.28 -4.94
C LEU A 56 -7.35 21.74 -5.39
N GLY A 57 -6.62 22.07 -6.45
CA GLY A 57 -6.60 23.42 -6.99
C GLY A 57 -7.93 23.82 -7.62
N GLN A 58 -8.55 22.93 -8.39
CA GLN A 58 -9.89 23.17 -8.93
C GLN A 58 -10.97 23.14 -7.85
N LEU A 59 -10.87 22.21 -6.89
CA LEU A 59 -11.82 22.08 -5.80
C LEU A 59 -11.86 23.31 -4.90
N HIS A 60 -10.70 23.92 -4.62
CA HIS A 60 -10.61 25.11 -3.77
C HIS A 60 -10.41 26.43 -4.54
N ALA A 61 -10.51 26.39 -5.88
CA ALA A 61 -10.31 27.55 -6.77
C ALA A 61 -9.03 28.36 -6.46
N CYS A 62 -7.94 27.67 -6.13
CA CYS A 62 -6.65 28.27 -5.81
C CYS A 62 -5.50 27.39 -6.28
N CYS A 63 -4.25 27.85 -6.15
CA CYS A 63 -3.08 26.99 -6.38
C CYS A 63 -2.58 26.46 -5.02
N PRO A 64 -2.80 25.17 -4.68
CA PRO A 64 -2.39 24.66 -3.38
C PRO A 64 -0.88 24.65 -3.26
N SER A 65 -0.37 25.07 -2.10
CA SER A 65 1.05 24.92 -1.77
C SER A 65 1.32 23.48 -1.31
N ARG A 66 2.57 23.02 -1.47
CA ARG A 66 2.97 21.64 -1.16
C ARG A 66 3.97 21.60 -0.01
N GLY A 67 3.75 20.68 0.90
CA GLY A 67 4.73 20.23 1.89
C GLY A 67 5.03 18.75 1.72
N TYR A 68 6.16 18.31 2.27
CA TYR A 68 6.52 16.90 2.34
C TYR A 68 6.55 16.45 3.80
N SER A 69 6.14 15.21 4.01
CA SER A 69 6.18 14.57 5.33
C SER A 69 6.75 13.17 5.24
N PHE A 70 7.64 12.84 6.19
CA PHE A 70 8.45 11.61 6.21
C PHE A 70 8.13 10.67 7.38
N ASP A 71 7.27 11.09 8.29
CA ASP A 71 6.79 10.31 9.42
C ASP A 71 5.37 10.76 9.79
N LYS A 72 4.70 9.94 10.61
CA LYS A 72 3.34 10.23 11.04
C LYS A 72 3.27 11.37 12.04
N GLY A 73 4.33 11.66 12.78
CA GLY A 73 4.42 12.77 13.71
C GLY A 73 4.30 14.12 12.99
N ASP A 74 5.12 14.34 11.97
CA ASP A 74 5.09 15.55 11.15
C ASP A 74 3.75 15.73 10.43
N LEU A 75 3.15 14.66 9.88
CA LEU A 75 1.79 14.71 9.33
C LEU A 75 0.78 15.21 10.36
N LYS A 76 0.79 14.63 11.58
CA LYS A 76 -0.13 14.97 12.66
C LYS A 76 0.09 16.40 13.15
N ASP A 77 1.34 16.82 13.28
CA ASP A 77 1.71 18.17 13.71
C ASP A 77 1.25 19.22 12.70
N ARG A 78 1.40 18.93 11.39
CA ARG A 78 0.90 19.80 10.31
C ARG A 78 -0.63 19.82 10.23
N LEU A 79 -1.30 18.68 10.43
CA LEU A 79 -2.76 18.63 10.55
C LEU A 79 -3.26 19.42 11.78
N ILE A 80 -2.46 19.62 12.80
CA ILE A 80 -2.85 20.46 13.95
C ILE A 80 -2.59 21.94 13.67
N ALA A 81 -1.44 22.24 13.07
CA ALA A 81 -0.99 23.61 12.81
C ALA A 81 -1.87 24.32 11.76
N TYR A 82 -2.24 23.62 10.68
CA TYR A 82 -2.97 24.19 9.54
C TYR A 82 -4.48 23.90 9.59
N ARG A 83 -5.05 23.87 10.81
CA ARG A 83 -6.48 23.60 10.98
C ARG A 83 -7.38 24.77 10.53
N PRO A 84 -8.58 24.49 10.00
CA PRO A 84 -9.57 25.49 9.63
C PRO A 84 -9.96 26.40 10.81
N ALA A 85 -10.27 27.67 10.52
CA ALA A 85 -10.70 28.65 11.52
C ALA A 85 -11.96 28.21 12.29
N LYS A 86 -12.92 27.56 11.60
CA LYS A 86 -14.17 27.05 12.20
C LYS A 86 -13.96 26.04 13.33
N LEU A 87 -12.81 25.35 13.37
CA LEU A 87 -12.46 24.42 14.45
C LEU A 87 -11.71 25.09 15.62
N ARG A 88 -11.66 26.42 15.67
CA ARG A 88 -11.06 27.19 16.77
C ARG A 88 -12.10 27.75 17.75
N GLY A 89 -13.38 27.72 17.40
CA GLY A 89 -14.48 28.26 18.21
C GLY A 89 -15.01 27.28 19.28
N THR A 90 -16.29 27.42 19.61
CA THR A 90 -16.98 26.68 20.69
C THR A 90 -17.98 25.64 20.18
N THR A 91 -18.02 25.38 18.87
CA THR A 91 -18.90 24.33 18.32
C THR A 91 -18.52 22.95 18.90
N PRO A 92 -19.46 21.98 18.96
CA PRO A 92 -19.14 20.63 19.45
C PRO A 92 -17.94 20.00 18.74
N ALA A 93 -17.82 20.20 17.42
CA ALA A 93 -16.68 19.73 16.63
C ALA A 93 -15.36 20.44 17.02
N ALA A 94 -15.38 21.75 17.28
CA ALA A 94 -14.22 22.51 17.74
C ALA A 94 -13.77 22.09 19.15
N VAL A 95 -14.71 21.87 20.07
CA VAL A 95 -14.44 21.36 21.43
C VAL A 95 -13.82 19.98 21.36
N ARG A 96 -14.37 19.08 20.53
CA ARG A 96 -13.80 17.75 20.32
C ARG A 96 -12.39 17.82 19.72
N ALA A 97 -12.20 18.63 18.68
CA ALA A 97 -10.89 18.82 18.06
C ALA A 97 -9.86 19.35 19.07
N ARG A 98 -10.23 20.31 19.92
CA ARG A 98 -9.37 20.81 21.01
C ARG A 98 -8.96 19.68 21.95
N ALA A 99 -9.92 18.89 22.44
CA ALA A 99 -9.64 17.78 23.35
C ALA A 99 -8.69 16.74 22.74
N LEU A 100 -8.85 16.39 21.46
CA LEU A 100 -7.93 15.49 20.75
C LEU A 100 -6.51 16.07 20.66
N ILE A 101 -6.40 17.35 20.33
CA ILE A 101 -5.12 18.04 20.20
C ILE A 101 -4.41 18.14 21.55
N ASP A 102 -5.15 18.42 22.62
CA ASP A 102 -4.59 18.54 23.96
C ASP A 102 -4.11 17.17 24.47
N ALA A 103 -4.88 16.11 24.24
CA ALA A 103 -4.45 14.74 24.54
C ALA A 103 -3.19 14.34 23.76
N TYR A 104 -3.13 14.67 22.48
CA TYR A 104 -1.96 14.43 21.64
C TYR A 104 -0.72 15.18 22.13
N ARG A 105 -0.86 16.45 22.52
CA ARG A 105 0.24 17.26 23.05
C ARG A 105 0.70 16.81 24.43
N ALA A 106 -0.22 16.32 25.27
CA ALA A 106 0.11 15.83 26.59
C ALA A 106 0.95 14.53 26.54
N GLN A 107 0.66 13.63 25.60
CA GLN A 107 1.37 12.35 25.48
C GLN A 107 1.60 11.92 24.02
N PRO A 108 2.44 12.65 23.25
CA PRO A 108 2.62 12.44 21.82
C PRO A 108 3.07 11.03 21.45
N GLY A 109 3.84 10.36 22.32
CA GLY A 109 4.34 9.00 22.11
C GLY A 109 3.24 7.93 21.97
N ARG A 110 2.01 8.18 22.44
CA ARG A 110 0.88 7.25 22.28
C ARG A 110 0.29 7.21 20.87
N PHE A 111 0.68 8.15 20.01
CA PHE A 111 0.05 8.38 18.73
C PHE A 111 0.97 7.97 17.57
N PHE A 112 1.77 6.92 17.74
CA PHE A 112 2.54 6.27 16.66
C PHE A 112 3.38 7.23 15.79
N ARG A 113 3.92 8.30 16.38
CA ARG A 113 4.60 9.39 15.66
C ARG A 113 5.74 8.91 14.77
N GLU A 114 6.55 7.99 15.30
CA GLU A 114 7.72 7.44 14.60
C GLU A 114 7.36 6.48 13.45
N THR A 115 6.07 6.28 13.16
CA THR A 115 5.66 5.44 12.03
C THR A 115 6.12 6.07 10.73
N PRO A 116 6.92 5.37 9.90
CA PRO A 116 7.36 5.93 8.63
C PRO A 116 6.19 6.25 7.72
N PHE A 117 6.22 7.45 7.14
CA PHE A 117 5.22 7.96 6.22
C PHE A 117 5.96 8.63 5.07
N ARG A 118 5.47 8.59 3.84
CA ARG A 118 6.04 9.42 2.77
C ARG A 118 4.89 9.94 1.95
N GLY A 119 4.62 11.23 2.11
CA GLY A 119 3.48 11.86 1.47
C GLY A 119 3.74 13.30 1.12
N THR A 120 2.99 13.78 0.14
CA THR A 120 2.84 15.20 -0.17
C THR A 120 1.61 15.71 0.57
N LEU A 121 1.73 16.83 1.25
CA LEU A 121 0.66 17.51 1.94
C LEU A 121 0.29 18.76 1.15
N TYR A 122 -0.99 19.08 1.09
CA TYR A 122 -1.50 20.20 0.33
C TYR A 122 -2.17 21.21 1.25
N TYR A 123 -1.89 22.49 1.01
CA TYR A 123 -2.47 23.59 1.75
C TYR A 123 -3.10 24.59 0.79
N ALA A 124 -4.27 25.09 1.16
CA ALA A 124 -4.98 26.14 0.43
C ALA A 124 -5.16 27.37 1.32
N MET A 125 -5.10 28.55 0.68
CA MET A 125 -5.36 29.83 1.32
C MET A 125 -6.88 30.01 1.46
N LEU A 126 -7.45 29.61 2.60
CA LEU A 126 -8.89 29.68 2.87
C LEU A 126 -9.16 30.74 3.93
N GLN A 127 -10.03 31.71 3.63
CA GLN A 127 -10.40 32.80 4.55
C GLN A 127 -9.18 33.56 5.12
N GLY A 128 -8.13 33.76 4.31
CA GLY A 128 -6.92 34.44 4.78
C GLY A 128 -6.02 33.61 5.70
N GLN A 129 -6.24 32.29 5.83
CA GLN A 129 -5.33 31.36 6.51
C GLN A 129 -4.93 30.17 5.62
N ASP A 130 -3.66 29.76 5.68
CA ASP A 130 -3.26 28.46 5.15
C ASP A 130 -3.97 27.34 5.93
N THR A 131 -4.65 26.48 5.18
CA THR A 131 -5.45 25.37 5.71
C THR A 131 -5.04 24.08 5.01
N TYR A 132 -4.84 23.02 5.77
CA TYR A 132 -4.60 21.69 5.23
C TYR A 132 -5.86 21.18 4.52
N VAL A 133 -5.74 20.88 3.24
CA VAL A 133 -6.87 20.44 2.38
C VAL A 133 -6.74 19.01 1.89
N GLY A 134 -5.59 18.38 2.10
CA GLY A 134 -5.42 16.98 1.71
C GLY A 134 -3.98 16.51 1.71
N SER A 135 -3.79 15.25 1.36
CA SER A 135 -2.48 14.66 1.15
C SER A 135 -2.53 13.57 0.08
N SER A 136 -1.38 13.26 -0.49
CA SER A 136 -1.19 12.10 -1.35
C SER A 136 -0.02 11.27 -0.85
N ARG A 137 -0.14 9.96 -0.91
CA ARG A 137 0.93 9.05 -0.51
C ARG A 137 1.01 7.85 -1.43
N ILE A 138 2.23 7.33 -1.56
CA ILE A 138 2.48 6.02 -2.12
C ILE A 138 2.58 5.04 -0.96
N LYS A 139 1.82 3.95 -1.02
CA LYS A 139 1.83 2.93 0.02
C LYS A 139 3.20 2.28 0.11
N ARG A 140 3.69 2.09 1.34
CA ARG A 140 4.97 1.43 1.59
C ARG A 140 4.93 -0.02 1.13
N ILE A 141 6.04 -0.48 0.57
CA ILE A 141 6.25 -1.85 0.08
C ILE A 141 5.81 -2.90 1.10
N ARG A 142 6.33 -2.84 2.34
CA ARG A 142 5.94 -3.80 3.38
C ARG A 142 4.43 -3.83 3.63
N ARG A 143 3.77 -2.66 3.62
CA ARG A 143 2.31 -2.59 3.81
C ARG A 143 1.53 -3.07 2.59
N LEU A 144 2.09 -2.90 1.39
CA LEU A 144 1.56 -3.46 0.15
C LEU A 144 1.64 -4.99 0.17
N ALA A 145 2.79 -5.55 0.52
CA ALA A 145 3.02 -6.98 0.68
C ALA A 145 2.07 -7.59 1.72
N GLU A 146 1.98 -7.01 2.92
CA GLU A 146 1.08 -7.43 3.99
C GLU A 146 -0.40 -7.45 3.53
N LYS A 147 -0.86 -6.39 2.82
CA LYS A 147 -2.26 -6.35 2.32
C LYS A 147 -2.49 -7.38 1.22
N SER A 148 -1.52 -7.55 0.33
CA SER A 148 -1.61 -8.50 -0.77
C SER A 148 -1.63 -9.94 -0.27
N ALA A 149 -0.79 -10.28 0.71
CA ALA A 149 -0.77 -11.58 1.37
C ALA A 149 -2.12 -11.90 2.02
N ARG A 150 -2.70 -10.95 2.77
CA ARG A 150 -4.06 -11.13 3.31
C ARG A 150 -5.11 -11.42 2.25
N LYS A 151 -5.07 -10.72 1.11
CA LYS A 151 -6.03 -10.97 0.02
C LYS A 151 -5.83 -12.33 -0.64
N VAL A 152 -4.58 -12.76 -0.83
CA VAL A 152 -4.27 -14.10 -1.34
C VAL A 152 -4.77 -15.18 -0.39
N VAL A 153 -4.51 -15.03 0.91
CA VAL A 153 -4.96 -16.00 1.93
C VAL A 153 -6.48 -16.02 2.04
N ALA A 154 -7.14 -14.85 2.04
CA ALA A 154 -8.60 -14.78 2.03
C ALA A 154 -9.18 -15.50 0.80
N TRP A 155 -8.64 -15.24 -0.39
CA TRP A 155 -9.04 -15.93 -1.61
C TRP A 155 -8.89 -17.45 -1.51
N LEU A 156 -7.76 -17.93 -0.96
CA LEU A 156 -7.51 -19.36 -0.76
C LEU A 156 -8.55 -20.00 0.15
N HIS A 157 -8.91 -19.32 1.25
CA HIS A 157 -9.96 -19.78 2.14
C HIS A 157 -11.35 -19.76 1.49
N ASP A 158 -11.66 -18.75 0.68
CA ASP A 158 -12.97 -18.60 0.05
C ASP A 158 -13.20 -19.57 -1.12
N THR A 159 -12.13 -19.95 -1.83
CA THR A 159 -12.20 -20.75 -3.06
C THR A 159 -11.99 -22.24 -2.80
N SER A 160 -11.17 -22.59 -1.79
CA SER A 160 -10.97 -23.99 -1.45
C SER A 160 -12.24 -24.56 -0.78
N PRO A 161 -12.69 -25.77 -1.15
CA PRO A 161 -13.78 -26.44 -0.43
C PRO A 161 -13.36 -26.93 0.97
N LEU A 162 -12.06 -26.99 1.25
CA LEU A 162 -11.47 -27.63 2.43
C LEU A 162 -11.83 -26.94 3.75
N PRO A 163 -11.77 -25.59 3.89
CA PRO A 163 -12.10 -24.92 5.16
C PRO A 163 -13.56 -25.14 5.57
N ARG A 164 -14.49 -25.19 4.59
CA ARG A 164 -15.91 -25.46 4.86
C ARG A 164 -16.13 -26.90 5.28
N ALA A 165 -15.54 -27.86 4.57
CA ALA A 165 -15.65 -29.28 4.90
C ALA A 165 -15.11 -29.58 6.31
N LEU A 166 -13.96 -29.00 6.67
CA LEU A 166 -13.37 -29.18 8.00
C LEU A 166 -14.18 -28.48 9.11
N GLN A 167 -14.81 -27.33 8.81
CA GLN A 167 -15.70 -26.66 9.76
C GLN A 167 -17.00 -27.46 9.98
N GLU A 168 -17.57 -28.03 8.92
CA GLU A 168 -18.72 -28.93 8.99
C GLU A 168 -18.40 -30.21 9.78
N GLU A 169 -17.22 -30.81 9.57
CA GLU A 169 -16.76 -31.97 10.35
C GLU A 169 -16.55 -31.65 11.83
N SER A 170 -15.97 -30.50 12.18
CA SER A 170 -15.81 -30.06 13.57
C SER A 170 -17.15 -29.77 14.25
N LEU A 171 -18.10 -29.15 13.54
CA LEU A 171 -19.47 -28.94 14.03
C LEU A 171 -20.19 -30.26 14.25
N ALA A 172 -20.02 -31.23 13.34
CA ALA A 172 -20.59 -32.57 13.48
C ALA A 172 -19.99 -33.36 14.66
N ARG A 173 -18.74 -33.07 15.04
CA ARG A 173 -18.08 -33.65 16.23
C ARG A 173 -18.45 -32.96 17.54
N GLY A 174 -19.26 -31.90 17.51
CA GLY A 174 -19.71 -31.19 18.70
C GLY A 174 -18.64 -30.29 19.33
N ASP A 175 -17.60 -29.90 18.58
CA ASP A 175 -16.55 -29.02 19.08
C ASP A 175 -17.11 -27.60 19.29
N ALA A 176 -17.27 -27.20 20.55
CA ALA A 176 -17.80 -25.88 20.95
C ALA A 176 -16.93 -24.68 20.48
N ASN A 177 -15.74 -24.94 19.94
CA ASN A 177 -14.79 -23.94 19.45
C ASN A 177 -14.79 -23.78 17.92
N ALA A 178 -15.85 -24.19 17.20
CA ALA A 178 -15.93 -24.09 15.74
C ALA A 178 -15.72 -22.67 15.14
N ALA A 179 -15.85 -21.62 15.96
CA ALA A 179 -15.55 -20.23 15.57
C ALA A 179 -14.05 -19.88 15.63
N HIS A 180 -13.26 -20.61 16.42
CA HIS A 180 -11.82 -20.44 16.60
C HIS A 180 -11.15 -21.83 16.63
N PRO A 181 -10.83 -22.40 15.46
CA PRO A 181 -10.20 -23.71 15.40
C PRO A 181 -8.88 -23.71 16.20
N PRO A 182 -8.55 -24.79 16.92
CA PRO A 182 -7.26 -24.95 17.59
C PRO A 182 -6.10 -24.76 16.62
N SER A 183 -4.91 -24.36 17.10
CA SER A 183 -3.74 -24.12 16.26
C SER A 183 -3.38 -25.31 15.35
N ALA A 184 -3.52 -26.54 15.85
CA ALA A 184 -3.28 -27.77 15.08
C ALA A 184 -4.24 -27.93 13.88
N CYS A 185 -5.48 -27.46 14.01
CA CYS A 185 -6.46 -27.47 12.92
C CYS A 185 -6.11 -26.42 11.86
N LEU A 186 -5.65 -25.23 12.28
CA LEU A 186 -5.13 -24.21 11.35
C LEU A 186 -3.92 -24.71 10.57
N GLU A 187 -2.99 -25.41 11.21
CA GLU A 187 -1.82 -26.00 10.54
C GLU A 187 -2.19 -27.04 9.50
N HIS A 188 -3.19 -27.88 9.79
CA HIS A 188 -3.70 -28.86 8.83
C HIS A 188 -4.38 -28.18 7.65
N ILE A 189 -5.24 -27.18 7.91
CA ILE A 189 -5.89 -26.37 6.87
C ILE A 189 -4.83 -25.71 5.97
N GLU A 190 -3.77 -25.12 6.52
CA GLU A 190 -2.71 -24.51 5.73
C GLU A 190 -1.97 -25.52 4.84
N ALA A 191 -1.69 -26.71 5.36
CA ALA A 191 -1.04 -27.77 4.58
C ALA A 191 -1.91 -28.23 3.39
N GLU A 192 -3.21 -28.39 3.62
CA GLU A 192 -4.18 -28.74 2.58
C GLU A 192 -4.35 -27.62 1.55
N LEU A 193 -4.43 -26.35 1.99
CA LEU A 193 -4.46 -25.19 1.09
C LEU A 193 -3.22 -25.09 0.22
N LEU A 194 -2.04 -25.40 0.76
CA LEU A 194 -0.78 -25.46 0.02
C LEU A 194 -0.77 -26.60 -1.01
N CYS A 195 -1.28 -27.78 -0.65
CA CYS A 195 -1.43 -28.91 -1.56
C CYS A 195 -2.37 -28.57 -2.72
N TRP A 196 -3.50 -27.95 -2.40
CA TRP A 196 -4.46 -27.44 -3.38
C TRP A 196 -3.80 -26.42 -4.31
N LEU A 197 -3.16 -25.37 -3.76
CA LEU A 197 -2.49 -24.33 -4.56
C LEU A 197 -1.45 -24.89 -5.55
N ARG A 198 -0.73 -25.95 -5.17
CA ARG A 198 0.27 -26.60 -6.04
C ARG A 198 -0.33 -27.40 -7.18
N THR A 199 -1.52 -27.97 -6.97
CA THR A 199 -2.19 -28.85 -7.93
C THR A 199 -3.21 -28.11 -8.79
N THR A 200 -3.73 -26.98 -8.30
CA THR A 200 -4.66 -26.11 -9.01
C THR A 200 -3.99 -25.50 -10.24
N PRO A 201 -4.51 -25.78 -11.45
CA PRO A 201 -4.08 -25.14 -12.69
C PRO A 201 -4.12 -23.61 -12.61
N GLN A 202 -3.16 -22.94 -13.25
CA GLN A 202 -3.00 -21.48 -13.16
C GLN A 202 -4.21 -20.71 -13.72
N ASP A 203 -4.93 -21.27 -14.69
CA ASP A 203 -6.17 -20.74 -15.25
C ASP A 203 -7.35 -20.74 -14.25
N GLN A 204 -7.25 -21.51 -13.17
CA GLN A 204 -8.22 -21.49 -12.07
C GLN A 204 -7.84 -20.49 -10.96
N TRP A 205 -6.68 -19.84 -11.07
CA TRP A 205 -6.30 -18.78 -10.15
C TRP A 205 -7.09 -17.52 -10.51
N PRO A 206 -7.50 -16.70 -9.53
CA PRO A 206 -8.35 -15.54 -9.76
C PRO A 206 -7.59 -14.59 -10.66
N ASP A 207 -8.23 -14.01 -11.67
CA ASP A 207 -7.53 -13.11 -12.58
C ASP A 207 -7.05 -11.83 -11.88
N ASP A 208 -7.84 -11.32 -10.92
CA ASP A 208 -7.70 -9.97 -10.39
C ASP A 208 -7.84 -9.87 -8.85
N ILE A 209 -6.80 -10.24 -8.11
CA ILE A 209 -6.68 -9.77 -6.71
C ILE A 209 -6.23 -8.31 -6.76
N GLU A 210 -7.19 -7.40 -6.83
CA GLU A 210 -6.91 -6.00 -7.06
C GLU A 210 -6.33 -5.28 -5.84
N ILE A 211 -5.29 -4.49 -6.10
CA ILE A 211 -4.72 -3.54 -5.15
C ILE A 211 -4.81 -2.13 -5.74
N ASN A 212 -5.83 -1.40 -5.26
CA ASN A 212 -6.16 -0.05 -5.75
C ASN A 212 -5.54 1.05 -4.88
N ASP A 213 -5.15 0.73 -3.63
CA ASP A 213 -4.68 1.68 -2.63
C ASP A 213 -3.16 1.87 -2.56
N LEU A 214 -2.43 1.54 -3.63
CA LEU A 214 -1.00 1.85 -3.72
C LEU A 214 -0.78 3.36 -3.89
N ALA A 215 -1.51 3.98 -4.81
CA ALA A 215 -1.55 5.43 -4.97
C ALA A 215 -2.80 5.95 -4.27
N GLY A 216 -2.61 6.67 -3.16
CA GLY A 216 -3.71 7.16 -2.34
C GLY A 216 -3.72 8.68 -2.24
N LEU A 217 -4.91 9.26 -2.38
CA LEU A 217 -5.22 10.65 -2.09
C LEU A 217 -6.18 10.71 -0.90
N LYS A 218 -5.94 11.65 0.02
CA LYS A 218 -6.89 12.02 1.06
C LYS A 218 -7.31 13.46 0.78
N VAL A 219 -8.60 13.69 0.63
CA VAL A 219 -9.17 14.99 0.30
C VAL A 219 -10.05 15.42 1.47
N ILE A 220 -9.85 16.66 1.94
CA ILE A 220 -10.71 17.25 2.97
C ILE A 220 -11.83 18.01 2.27
N ILE A 221 -13.05 17.51 2.44
CA ILE A 221 -14.26 18.11 1.88
C ILE A 221 -15.34 18.18 2.95
N GLU A 222 -16.24 19.14 2.83
CA GLU A 222 -17.48 19.14 3.60
C GLU A 222 -18.51 18.15 3.00
N PRO A 223 -19.49 17.67 3.80
CA PRO A 223 -20.46 16.69 3.34
C PRO A 223 -21.26 17.10 2.09
N ASP A 224 -21.45 18.39 1.87
CA ASP A 224 -22.18 18.97 0.74
C ASP A 224 -21.31 19.20 -0.51
N GLU A 225 -19.99 19.02 -0.42
CA GLU A 225 -19.05 19.23 -1.53
C GLU A 225 -18.79 17.98 -2.37
N GLU A 226 -19.43 16.84 -2.07
CA GLU A 226 -19.23 15.58 -2.79
C GLU A 226 -19.55 15.72 -4.29
N THR A 227 -20.68 16.33 -4.64
CA THR A 227 -21.08 16.52 -6.04
C THR A 227 -20.02 17.32 -6.81
N ARG A 228 -19.53 18.40 -6.19
CA ARG A 228 -18.47 19.24 -6.76
C ARG A 228 -17.17 18.45 -6.95
N LEU A 229 -16.81 17.59 -6.00
CA LEU A 229 -15.64 16.73 -6.14
C LEU A 229 -15.75 15.82 -7.37
N LEU A 230 -16.91 15.18 -7.57
CA LEU A 230 -17.14 14.30 -8.71
C LEU A 230 -17.10 15.06 -10.04
N GLU A 231 -17.65 16.27 -10.09
CA GLU A 231 -17.57 17.17 -11.26
C GLU A 231 -16.12 17.55 -11.60
N VAL A 232 -15.32 17.91 -10.59
CA VAL A 232 -13.90 18.23 -10.78
C VAL A 232 -13.12 17.00 -11.26
N LEU A 233 -13.37 15.82 -10.69
CA LEU A 233 -12.74 14.58 -11.15
C LEU A 233 -13.07 14.30 -12.62
N ALA A 234 -14.33 14.47 -13.02
CA ALA A 234 -14.75 14.31 -14.41
C ALA A 234 -14.07 15.34 -15.34
N ALA A 235 -13.96 16.61 -14.91
CA ALA A 235 -13.27 17.67 -15.65
C ALA A 235 -11.77 17.40 -15.84
N LEU A 236 -11.14 16.70 -14.90
CA LEU A 236 -9.76 16.21 -15.00
C LEU A 236 -9.62 14.93 -15.85
N GLY A 237 -10.72 14.46 -16.45
CA GLY A 237 -10.74 13.24 -17.26
C GLY A 237 -10.65 11.96 -16.44
N CYS A 238 -10.92 12.01 -15.13
CA CYS A 238 -10.98 10.82 -14.29
C CYS A 238 -12.35 10.13 -14.42
N VAL A 239 -12.34 8.79 -14.43
CA VAL A 239 -13.55 7.97 -14.51
C VAL A 239 -13.77 7.25 -13.19
N LEU A 240 -14.92 7.45 -12.55
CA LEU A 240 -15.27 6.75 -11.32
C LEU A 240 -15.49 5.25 -11.59
N ARG A 241 -14.83 4.39 -10.81
CA ARG A 241 -14.99 2.92 -10.88
C ARG A 241 -15.71 2.35 -9.68
N GLU A 242 -15.37 2.83 -8.49
CA GLU A 242 -15.94 2.35 -7.24
C GLU A 242 -16.25 3.53 -6.33
N ARG A 243 -17.39 3.44 -5.64
CA ARG A 243 -17.83 4.41 -4.64
C ARG A 243 -18.32 3.64 -3.43
N GLU A 244 -17.58 3.72 -2.34
CA GLU A 244 -17.86 3.02 -1.09
C GLU A 244 -18.01 4.02 0.06
N PRO A 245 -19.24 4.25 0.57
CA PRO A 245 -19.44 5.04 1.77
C PRO A 245 -19.07 4.22 3.01
N HIS A 246 -18.25 4.78 3.89
CA HIS A 246 -17.95 4.22 5.20
C HIS A 246 -18.64 5.03 6.30
N SER A 247 -19.37 4.35 7.16
CA SER A 247 -20.03 4.92 8.34
C SER A 247 -19.66 4.15 9.61
N GLY A 248 -19.61 4.86 10.74
CA GLY A 248 -19.36 4.26 12.06
C GLY A 248 -18.47 5.13 12.94
N ALA A 249 -17.42 4.54 13.51
CA ALA A 249 -16.45 5.28 14.33
C ALA A 249 -15.66 6.34 13.53
N TYR A 250 -15.58 6.15 12.21
CA TYR A 250 -14.96 7.02 11.22
C TYR A 250 -15.89 7.09 10.01
N ASN A 251 -16.21 8.30 9.56
CA ASN A 251 -17.02 8.52 8.37
C ASN A 251 -16.14 9.03 7.23
N ALA A 252 -16.22 8.38 6.08
CA ALA A 252 -15.51 8.79 4.87
C ALA A 252 -16.17 8.21 3.63
N LEU A 253 -15.88 8.81 2.49
CA LEU A 253 -16.20 8.27 1.18
C LEU A 253 -14.92 7.76 0.54
N ASN A 254 -14.86 6.46 0.24
CA ASN A 254 -13.77 5.89 -0.52
C ASN A 254 -14.15 5.81 -2.00
N LEU A 255 -13.28 6.32 -2.86
CA LEU A 255 -13.46 6.30 -4.30
C LEU A 255 -12.27 5.59 -4.95
N VAL A 256 -12.54 4.74 -5.94
CA VAL A 256 -11.51 4.29 -6.88
C VAL A 256 -11.79 4.97 -8.21
N VAL A 257 -10.84 5.75 -8.69
CA VAL A 257 -10.94 6.45 -9.97
C VAL A 257 -9.88 5.96 -10.94
N GLU A 258 -10.24 5.87 -12.20
CA GLU A 258 -9.31 5.74 -13.30
C GLU A 258 -8.81 7.12 -13.72
N HIS A 259 -7.50 7.24 -13.83
CA HIS A 259 -6.81 8.45 -14.24
C HIS A 259 -5.88 8.11 -15.42
N ARG A 260 -5.79 9.02 -16.39
CA ARG A 260 -4.86 8.93 -17.53
C ARG A 260 -3.74 9.96 -17.33
N PRO A 261 -2.58 9.57 -16.78
CA PRO A 261 -1.48 10.49 -16.60
C PRO A 261 -0.93 11.02 -17.92
N ASP A 262 -0.53 12.28 -17.94
CA ASP A 262 0.21 12.85 -19.06
C ASP A 262 1.63 12.23 -19.12
N LYS A 263 1.77 11.22 -19.98
CA LYS A 263 3.04 10.51 -20.23
C LYS A 263 4.15 11.48 -20.67
N GLY A 264 3.83 12.53 -21.44
CA GLY A 264 4.81 13.54 -21.89
C GLY A 264 5.36 14.34 -20.71
N ARG A 265 4.48 14.83 -19.83
CA ARG A 265 4.88 15.54 -18.60
C ARG A 265 5.67 14.65 -17.63
N ILE A 266 5.37 13.36 -17.59
CA ILE A 266 6.14 12.38 -16.81
C ILE A 266 7.54 12.22 -17.40
N LEU A 267 7.66 12.08 -18.72
CA LEU A 267 8.94 11.83 -19.40
C LEU A 267 9.84 13.07 -19.48
N ALA A 268 9.27 14.28 -19.45
CA ALA A 268 10.02 15.53 -19.44
C ALA A 268 10.95 15.70 -18.22
N GLN A 269 10.70 14.96 -17.13
CA GLN A 269 11.51 15.00 -15.92
C GLN A 269 12.66 13.98 -15.98
N PRO A 270 13.91 14.37 -15.65
CA PRO A 270 15.05 13.45 -15.63
C PRO A 270 14.87 12.37 -14.56
N LEU A 271 15.27 11.14 -14.85
CA LEU A 271 15.24 10.05 -13.86
C LEU A 271 16.02 10.42 -12.59
N PRO A 272 15.53 10.04 -11.40
CA PRO A 272 16.26 10.29 -10.16
C PRO A 272 17.65 9.66 -10.17
N SER A 273 18.64 10.37 -9.63
CA SER A 273 20.04 9.90 -9.56
C SER A 273 20.16 8.53 -8.89
N LYS A 274 19.39 8.29 -7.82
CA LYS A 274 19.34 7.01 -7.11
C LYS A 274 18.91 5.85 -8.03
N VAL A 275 17.95 6.07 -8.92
CA VAL A 275 17.50 5.03 -9.87
C VAL A 275 18.61 4.74 -10.88
N LEU A 276 19.23 5.79 -11.44
CA LEU A 276 20.35 5.63 -12.37
C LEU A 276 21.54 4.90 -11.74
N MET A 277 21.83 5.17 -10.47
CA MET A 277 22.88 4.50 -9.70
C MET A 277 22.60 3.00 -9.55
N LEU A 278 21.39 2.61 -9.15
CA LEU A 278 21.00 1.20 -9.00
C LEU A 278 21.16 0.40 -10.30
N PHE A 279 20.74 0.97 -11.43
CA PHE A 279 20.94 0.33 -12.73
C PHE A 279 22.42 0.27 -13.15
N ARG A 280 23.21 1.28 -12.80
CA ARG A 280 24.66 1.29 -13.07
C ARG A 280 25.39 0.19 -12.31
N GLU A 281 24.98 -0.09 -11.08
CA GLU A 281 25.52 -1.22 -10.28
C GLU A 281 25.24 -2.59 -10.94
N GLN A 282 24.23 -2.67 -11.80
CA GLN A 282 23.90 -3.82 -12.63
C GLN A 282 24.54 -3.77 -14.04
N GLY A 283 25.49 -2.85 -14.26
CA GLY A 283 26.20 -2.71 -15.53
C GLY A 283 25.42 -2.00 -16.64
N ILE A 284 24.27 -1.37 -16.34
CA ILE A 284 23.44 -0.70 -17.34
C ILE A 284 23.75 0.80 -17.34
N PRO A 285 24.24 1.37 -18.46
CA PRO A 285 24.62 2.78 -18.51
C PRO A 285 23.40 3.70 -18.44
N PRO A 286 23.52 4.91 -17.84
CA PRO A 286 22.39 5.83 -17.63
C PRO A 286 21.54 6.10 -18.87
N GLU A 287 22.16 6.26 -20.04
CA GLU A 287 21.41 6.54 -21.28
C GLU A 287 20.59 5.35 -21.78
N ALA A 288 21.04 4.12 -21.52
CA ALA A 288 20.21 2.94 -21.78
C ALA A 288 19.03 2.88 -20.80
N VAL A 289 19.22 3.28 -19.54
CA VAL A 289 18.14 3.34 -18.53
C VAL A 289 17.09 4.38 -18.91
N ARG A 290 17.50 5.56 -19.37
CA ARG A 290 16.56 6.61 -19.83
C ARG A 290 15.71 6.12 -21.00
N ARG A 291 16.32 5.54 -22.04
CA ARG A 291 15.60 4.96 -23.19
C ARG A 291 14.67 3.82 -22.76
N ALA A 292 15.12 2.97 -21.84
CA ALA A 292 14.30 1.89 -21.30
C ALA A 292 13.09 2.42 -20.52
N PHE A 293 13.26 3.49 -19.74
CA PHE A 293 12.16 4.13 -19.02
C PHE A 293 11.15 4.77 -19.97
N GLU A 294 11.63 5.45 -21.02
CA GLU A 294 10.78 6.02 -22.06
C GLU A 294 9.95 4.94 -22.78
N SER A 295 10.60 3.87 -23.25
CA SER A 295 9.93 2.73 -23.85
C SER A 295 8.93 2.06 -22.89
N PHE A 296 9.30 1.95 -21.60
CA PHE A 296 8.43 1.39 -20.56
C PHE A 296 7.14 2.21 -20.38
N VAL A 297 7.25 3.54 -20.31
CA VAL A 297 6.09 4.42 -20.16
C VAL A 297 5.20 4.40 -21.41
N HIS A 298 5.78 4.40 -22.60
CA HIS A 298 5.00 4.38 -23.84
C HIS A 298 4.27 3.06 -24.07
N SER A 299 4.92 1.92 -23.79
CA SER A 299 4.33 0.59 -23.96
C SER A 299 3.38 0.16 -22.84
N GLY A 300 3.37 0.87 -21.72
CA GLY A 300 2.46 0.60 -20.60
C GLY A 300 1.04 1.07 -20.87
N GLU A 301 0.11 0.59 -20.04
CA GLU A 301 -1.30 0.96 -20.08
C GLU A 301 -1.49 2.49 -19.99
N ASP A 302 -2.53 3.03 -20.65
CA ASP A 302 -2.79 4.48 -20.63
C ASP A 302 -3.44 4.97 -19.33
N VAL A 303 -4.06 4.05 -18.59
CA VAL A 303 -4.86 4.36 -17.42
C VAL A 303 -4.23 3.71 -16.20
N VAL A 304 -4.30 4.38 -15.06
CA VAL A 304 -3.99 3.88 -13.72
C VAL A 304 -5.19 4.10 -12.79
N GLN A 305 -5.30 3.31 -11.72
CA GLN A 305 -6.29 3.55 -10.69
C GLN A 305 -5.66 4.22 -9.48
N VAL A 306 -6.42 5.13 -8.87
CA VAL A 306 -6.04 5.88 -7.68
C VAL A 306 -7.16 5.79 -6.66
N GLU A 307 -6.82 5.46 -5.43
CA GLU A 307 -7.76 5.50 -4.30
C GLU A 307 -7.85 6.94 -3.78
N ILE A 308 -9.07 7.45 -3.61
CA ILE A 308 -9.34 8.78 -3.05
C ILE A 308 -10.26 8.61 -1.84
N ILE A 309 -9.76 8.95 -0.65
CA ILE A 309 -10.52 8.95 0.60
C ILE A 309 -10.92 10.38 0.92
N CYS A 310 -12.22 10.62 0.98
CA CYS A 310 -12.79 11.94 1.24
C CYS A 310 -13.40 11.94 2.64
N SER A 311 -13.05 12.93 3.45
CA SER A 311 -13.60 13.07 4.79
C SER A 311 -13.51 14.52 5.25
N ASP A 312 -14.43 14.97 6.09
CA ASP A 312 -14.29 16.29 6.72
C ASP A 312 -13.05 16.37 7.63
N TYR A 313 -12.71 17.58 8.05
CA TYR A 313 -11.52 17.82 8.86
C TYR A 313 -11.58 17.13 10.24
N ALA A 314 -12.77 17.07 10.86
CA ALA A 314 -12.94 16.47 12.17
C ALA A 314 -12.75 14.94 12.09
N GLN A 315 -13.28 14.29 11.06
CA GLN A 315 -13.04 12.88 10.75
C GLN A 315 -11.56 12.63 10.44
N ALA A 316 -10.91 13.52 9.71
CA ALA A 316 -9.49 13.41 9.45
C ALA A 316 -8.65 13.47 10.72
N LEU A 317 -9.00 14.33 11.69
CA LEU A 317 -8.38 14.36 13.02
C LEU A 317 -8.65 13.08 13.82
N GLU A 318 -9.88 12.59 13.84
CA GLU A 318 -10.23 11.34 14.54
C GLU A 318 -9.44 10.14 14.00
N GLY A 319 -9.22 10.08 12.68
CA GLY A 319 -8.47 9.01 12.02
C GLY A 319 -6.95 9.04 12.26
N GLU A 320 -6.41 10.16 12.76
CA GLU A 320 -4.96 10.32 13.00
C GLU A 320 -4.60 10.43 14.48
N ILE A 321 -5.44 11.07 15.31
CA ILE A 321 -5.18 11.31 16.74
C ILE A 321 -6.40 11.07 17.63
N GLY A 322 -7.42 10.35 17.15
CA GLY A 322 -8.64 10.10 17.89
C GLY A 322 -9.00 8.63 18.03
N ARG A 323 -10.30 8.32 18.02
CA ARG A 323 -10.82 6.98 18.36
C ARG A 323 -10.64 5.94 17.25
N CYS A 324 -10.28 6.38 16.05
CA CYS A 324 -10.20 5.53 14.85
C CYS A 324 -8.84 5.64 14.16
N MET A 325 -7.78 5.79 14.97
CA MET A 325 -6.41 5.82 14.48
C MET A 325 -6.14 4.69 13.50
N HIS A 326 -5.60 5.05 12.34
CA HIS A 326 -5.31 4.10 11.28
C HIS A 326 -4.37 2.99 11.76
N GLU A 327 -3.43 3.29 12.64
CA GLU A 327 -2.46 2.34 13.20
C GLU A 327 -3.12 1.29 14.10
N ASP A 328 -4.08 1.66 14.95
CA ASP A 328 -4.81 0.69 15.79
C ASP A 328 -5.64 -0.28 14.94
N ARG A 329 -6.23 0.22 13.84
CA ARG A 329 -6.91 -0.65 12.87
C ARG A 329 -5.94 -1.61 12.20
N ILE A 330 -4.73 -1.17 11.86
CA ILE A 330 -3.69 -2.01 11.28
C ILE A 330 -3.29 -3.12 12.26
N ILE A 331 -3.09 -2.80 13.54
CA ILE A 331 -2.75 -3.76 14.58
C ILE A 331 -3.85 -4.81 14.73
N ARG A 332 -5.12 -4.39 14.86
CA ARG A 332 -6.26 -5.31 14.95
C ARG A 332 -6.35 -6.25 13.74
N GLN A 333 -6.08 -5.75 12.53
CA GLN A 333 -6.07 -6.59 11.32
C GLN A 333 -4.95 -7.63 11.31
N ARG A 334 -3.81 -7.36 11.96
CA ARG A 334 -2.67 -8.31 12.05
C ARG A 334 -2.92 -9.44 13.02
N HIS A 335 -3.68 -9.19 14.08
CA HIS A 335 -4.03 -10.21 15.07
C HIS A 335 -5.20 -11.10 14.64
N HIS A 336 -5.73 -10.95 13.42
CA HIS A 336 -6.80 -11.80 12.93
C HIS A 336 -6.27 -13.22 12.66
N PRO A 337 -6.87 -14.30 13.20
CA PRO A 337 -6.33 -15.66 13.11
C PRO A 337 -6.05 -16.16 11.68
N HIS A 338 -6.92 -15.82 10.72
CA HIS A 338 -6.74 -16.17 9.29
C HIS A 338 -5.61 -15.40 8.58
N HIS A 339 -4.91 -14.50 9.27
CA HIS A 339 -3.86 -13.66 8.70
C HIS A 339 -2.52 -13.81 9.41
N SER A 340 -2.44 -14.70 10.41
CA SER A 340 -1.25 -14.90 11.24
C SER A 340 -0.55 -16.26 11.03
N GLY A 341 -1.02 -17.08 10.08
CA GLY A 341 -0.45 -18.40 9.78
C GLY A 341 0.81 -18.36 8.90
N GLN A 342 1.48 -19.51 8.74
CA GLN A 342 2.76 -19.60 8.02
C GLN A 342 2.61 -19.24 6.55
N LEU A 343 1.49 -19.61 5.93
CA LEU A 343 1.22 -19.27 4.53
C LEU A 343 1.14 -17.76 4.33
N ALA A 344 0.46 -17.05 5.23
CA ALA A 344 0.36 -15.60 5.17
C ALA A 344 1.74 -14.92 5.30
N LEU A 345 2.57 -15.41 6.22
CA LEU A 345 3.94 -14.93 6.42
C LEU A 345 4.82 -15.18 5.19
N ASN A 346 4.76 -16.38 4.61
CA ASN A 346 5.53 -16.74 3.43
C ASN A 346 5.14 -15.87 2.22
N VAL A 347 3.83 -15.65 1.99
CA VAL A 347 3.36 -14.77 0.91
C VAL A 347 3.74 -13.32 1.17
N GLU A 348 3.59 -12.81 2.40
CA GLU A 348 3.99 -11.45 2.77
C GLU A 348 5.48 -11.24 2.49
N PHE A 349 6.34 -12.13 2.97
CA PHE A 349 7.77 -11.98 2.78
C PHE A 349 8.18 -12.11 1.31
N LEU A 350 7.60 -13.06 0.57
CA LEU A 350 7.89 -13.20 -0.87
C LEU A 350 7.56 -11.91 -1.62
N LEU A 351 6.42 -11.29 -1.33
CA LEU A 351 6.03 -10.01 -1.93
C LEU A 351 6.92 -8.87 -1.45
N GLU A 352 7.28 -8.82 -0.17
CA GLU A 352 8.22 -7.82 0.34
C GLU A 352 9.58 -7.94 -0.36
N LEU A 353 10.09 -9.16 -0.52
CA LEU A 353 11.32 -9.47 -1.23
C LEU A 353 11.24 -9.00 -2.69
N LEU A 354 10.16 -9.32 -3.40
CA LEU A 354 9.93 -8.91 -4.79
C LEU A 354 10.08 -7.39 -4.97
N PHE A 355 9.51 -6.60 -4.07
CA PHE A 355 9.59 -5.14 -4.17
C PHE A 355 10.90 -4.56 -3.61
N THR A 356 11.66 -5.33 -2.82
CA THR A 356 12.90 -4.88 -2.19
C THR A 356 14.14 -5.29 -2.99
N LEU A 357 14.11 -6.41 -3.73
CA LEU A 357 15.21 -6.87 -4.57
C LEU A 357 15.74 -5.80 -5.54
N PRO A 358 14.90 -4.97 -6.20
CA PRO A 358 15.36 -3.90 -7.08
C PRO A 358 16.28 -2.85 -6.46
N VAL A 359 16.31 -2.75 -5.12
CA VAL A 359 17.15 -1.78 -4.40
C VAL A 359 18.36 -2.44 -3.74
N ILE A 360 18.54 -3.75 -3.93
CA ILE A 360 19.68 -4.51 -3.42
C ILE A 360 20.79 -4.50 -4.49
N PRO A 361 21.98 -3.94 -4.19
CA PRO A 361 23.12 -3.95 -5.10
C PRO A 361 23.51 -5.38 -5.47
N ARG A 362 23.74 -5.66 -6.77
CA ARG A 362 24.20 -6.98 -7.27
C ARG A 362 23.33 -8.17 -6.82
N ALA A 363 22.02 -7.97 -6.66
CA ALA A 363 21.09 -9.06 -6.37
C ALA A 363 21.16 -10.16 -7.44
N HIS A 364 21.90 -11.23 -7.18
CA HIS A 364 21.85 -12.46 -7.94
C HIS A 364 21.15 -13.51 -7.08
N LEU A 365 20.06 -14.06 -7.60
CA LEU A 365 19.34 -15.16 -6.97
C LEU A 365 19.57 -16.41 -7.80
N GLU A 366 20.23 -17.41 -7.23
CA GLU A 366 20.31 -18.75 -7.82
C GLU A 366 19.04 -19.54 -7.54
N GLN A 367 18.41 -19.27 -6.40
CA GLN A 367 17.14 -19.82 -5.97
C GLN A 367 16.35 -18.78 -5.19
N LEU A 368 15.04 -18.97 -5.08
CA LEU A 368 14.23 -18.14 -4.20
C LEU A 368 14.59 -18.47 -2.74
N PRO A 369 14.86 -17.45 -1.90
CA PRO A 369 15.16 -17.68 -0.50
C PRO A 369 13.92 -18.17 0.26
N ILE A 370 12.71 -17.94 -0.25
CA ILE A 370 11.47 -18.38 0.37
C ILE A 370 10.60 -19.10 -0.64
N ARG A 371 10.08 -20.24 -0.20
CA ARG A 371 9.09 -21.08 -0.88
C ARG A 371 7.83 -21.17 -0.04
N LEU A 372 6.66 -21.07 -0.66
CA LEU A 372 5.39 -21.01 0.09
C LEU A 372 5.10 -22.26 0.92
N TRP A 373 5.60 -23.42 0.50
CA TRP A 373 5.36 -24.72 1.14
C TRP A 373 6.36 -25.12 2.22
N ASN A 374 7.34 -24.28 2.52
CA ASN A 374 8.30 -24.54 3.58
C ASN A 374 7.87 -23.83 4.87
N ARG A 375 8.33 -24.35 6.02
CA ARG A 375 8.18 -23.70 7.33
C ARG A 375 9.46 -22.96 7.68
N TYR A 376 9.34 -21.73 8.13
CA TYR A 376 10.46 -20.89 8.54
C TYR A 376 10.15 -20.28 9.90
N LEU A 377 11.15 -20.25 10.76
CA LEU A 377 11.10 -19.45 11.97
C LEU A 377 11.16 -17.95 11.62
N PRO A 378 10.58 -17.06 12.45
CA PRO A 378 10.71 -15.61 12.27
C PRO A 378 12.16 -15.14 12.02
N ASP A 379 13.12 -15.71 12.74
CA ASP A 379 14.54 -15.35 12.64
C ASP A 379 15.14 -15.61 11.25
N TYR A 380 14.65 -16.63 10.54
CA TYR A 380 15.09 -16.93 9.17
C TYR A 380 14.85 -15.74 8.24
N PHE A 381 13.70 -15.09 8.36
CA PHE A 381 13.34 -13.94 7.54
C PHE A 381 14.26 -12.75 7.80
N ASP A 382 14.65 -12.54 9.06
CA ASP A 382 15.56 -11.48 9.45
C ASP A 382 16.99 -11.73 8.95
N GLU A 383 17.47 -12.98 9.02
CA GLU A 383 18.78 -13.37 8.47
C GLU A 383 18.84 -13.27 6.95
N VAL A 384 17.79 -13.72 6.24
CA VAL A 384 17.70 -13.52 4.78
C VAL A 384 17.77 -12.04 4.43
N LYS A 385 17.04 -11.17 5.16
CA LYS A 385 17.10 -9.72 4.94
C LYS A 385 18.49 -9.17 5.21
N ARG A 386 19.13 -9.55 6.31
CA ARG A 386 20.51 -9.12 6.65
C ARG A 386 21.50 -9.51 5.55
N GLY A 387 21.47 -10.76 5.10
CA GLY A 387 22.32 -11.27 4.04
C GLY A 387 22.13 -10.52 2.72
N LEU A 388 20.87 -10.26 2.33
CA LEU A 388 20.55 -9.48 1.12
C LEU A 388 21.05 -8.03 1.18
N PHE A 389 21.11 -7.42 2.36
CA PHE A 389 21.66 -6.08 2.54
C PHE A 389 23.14 -6.06 2.92
N HIS A 390 23.82 -7.20 2.89
CA HIS A 390 25.20 -7.37 3.33
C HIS A 390 25.47 -6.79 4.72
N LEU A 391 24.49 -6.93 5.63
CA LEU A 391 24.66 -6.57 7.03
C LEU A 391 25.50 -7.67 7.71
N PRO A 392 26.58 -7.30 8.42
CA PRO A 392 27.43 -8.29 9.06
C PRO A 392 26.67 -9.04 10.15
N SER A 393 26.90 -10.36 10.25
CA SER A 393 26.47 -11.12 11.41
C SER A 393 27.30 -10.70 12.64
N ILE A 394 26.65 -10.65 13.81
CA ILE A 394 27.32 -10.40 15.08
C ILE A 394 27.97 -11.68 15.62
N GLU A 395 27.59 -12.85 15.09
CA GLU A 395 28.18 -14.12 15.47
C GLU A 395 29.65 -14.14 15.05
N LEU A 396 30.53 -14.11 16.04
CA LEU A 396 31.96 -14.32 15.85
C LEU A 396 32.13 -15.78 15.44
N GLU A 397 32.67 -16.03 14.25
CA GLU A 397 33.13 -17.36 13.88
C GLU A 397 34.16 -17.80 14.94
N LEU A 398 33.84 -18.86 15.69
CA LEU A 398 34.84 -19.56 16.50
C LEU A 398 35.67 -20.38 15.53
N GLU A 399 36.92 -19.99 15.32
CA GLU A 399 37.93 -20.72 14.52
C GLU A 399 38.14 -22.16 14.98
#